data_AF-A0A6I6JM56-F1
#
_entry.id   AF-A0A6I6JM56-F1
#
_cell.length_a   1.000
_cell.length_b   1.000
_cell.length_c   1.000
_cell.angle_alpha   90.00
_cell.angle_beta   90.00
_cell.angle_gamma   90.00
#
_symmetry.space_group_name_H-M   'P 1'
#
loop_
_entity.id
_entity.type
_entity.pdbx_description
1 polymer ?
#
loop_
_entity_poly.entity_id
_entity_poly.type
_entity_poly.pdbx_seq_one_letter_code
_entity_poly.pdbx_strand_id
1 'polypeptide(L)'
;MNKIVLLLVALIATVVLSLSALAVSPVRSGEKNFERAWKSLMTRNADKAAQYFGTAADAFAEALAGDPPSRTTRFPSNLTKAGMSLYYAGRYKESIDALNRIPEREKDMWEAALYRALSYGRLGDREAMVRWLNIYLDLYPSQPILSSEVQRQLDGLDSGSAAPDAAAAALDDSAIKQFRNNVLVKQKGSLAGPENCNGAFWWRNYRAPCTQKQFEDE
;
A
#
# COMPACT_ATOMS: atom_id res chain seq x y z
N MET A 1 3.55 12.47 54.32
CA MET A 1 3.45 11.46 53.25
C MET A 1 4.48 10.37 53.52
N ASN A 2 4.07 9.09 53.60
CA ASN A 2 4.93 7.99 54.02
C ASN A 2 6.02 7.74 52.94
N LYS A 3 7.30 7.58 53.33
CA LYS A 3 8.44 7.40 52.40
C LYS A 3 8.22 6.19 51.47
N ILE A 4 7.51 5.17 51.94
CA ILE A 4 7.13 3.97 51.18
C ILE A 4 6.18 4.32 50.03
N VAL A 5 5.21 5.21 50.26
CA VAL A 5 4.25 5.65 49.23
C VAL A 5 4.97 6.46 48.15
N LEU A 6 5.94 7.28 48.55
CA LEU A 6 6.75 8.09 47.62
C LEU A 6 7.63 7.22 46.71
N LEU A 7 8.24 6.15 47.27
CA LEU A 7 9.04 5.18 46.50
C LEU A 7 8.18 4.34 45.54
N LEU A 8 6.98 3.92 45.96
CA LEU A 8 6.05 3.18 45.11
C LEU A 8 5.53 4.02 43.94
N VAL A 9 5.17 5.28 44.18
CA VAL A 9 4.75 6.21 43.12
C VAL A 9 5.89 6.48 42.15
N ALA A 10 7.11 6.66 42.63
CA ALA A 10 8.28 6.84 41.77
C ALA A 10 8.56 5.60 40.89
N LEU A 11 8.48 4.39 41.47
CA LEU A 11 8.68 3.14 40.74
C LEU A 11 7.62 2.92 39.66
N ILE A 12 6.34 3.14 39.99
CA ILE A 12 5.23 3.03 39.03
C ILE A 12 5.41 4.06 37.91
N ALA A 13 5.77 5.30 38.22
CA ALA A 13 6.03 6.33 37.22
C ALA A 13 7.18 5.92 36.27
N THR A 14 8.27 5.34 36.79
CA THR A 14 9.37 4.85 35.95
C THR A 14 9.00 3.66 35.05
N VAL A 15 8.16 2.73 35.53
CA VAL A 15 7.67 1.60 34.73
C VAL A 15 6.71 2.07 33.63
N VAL A 16 5.81 3.02 33.95
CA VAL A 16 4.87 3.58 32.98
C VAL A 16 5.59 4.40 31.90
N LEU A 17 6.63 5.17 32.25
CA LEU A 17 7.40 5.96 31.28
C LEU A 17 8.29 5.10 30.37
N SER A 18 8.75 3.93 30.84
CA SER A 18 9.61 3.03 30.03
C SER A 18 8.83 2.15 29.05
N LEU A 19 7.55 1.84 29.33
CA LEU A 19 6.70 1.06 28.43
C LEU A 19 6.36 1.81 27.13
N SER A 20 6.19 3.13 27.18
CA SER A 20 5.91 3.97 26.01
C SER A 20 7.08 4.03 25.02
N ALA A 21 8.32 3.86 25.49
CA ALA A 21 9.51 3.85 24.65
C ALA A 21 9.69 2.56 23.83
N LEU A 22 8.97 1.48 24.19
CA LEU A 22 9.00 0.20 23.49
C LEU A 22 7.85 0.03 22.50
N ALA A 23 6.89 0.95 22.45
CA ALA A 23 5.79 0.91 21.50
C ALA A 23 6.33 1.06 20.07
N VAL A 24 6.24 -0.01 19.29
CA VAL A 24 6.60 0.03 17.87
C VAL A 24 5.65 0.99 17.17
N SER A 25 6.20 2.02 16.51
CA SER A 25 5.40 3.00 15.78
C SER A 25 4.42 2.30 14.81
N PRO A 26 3.11 2.67 14.81
CA PRO A 26 2.11 2.02 13.98
C PRO A 26 2.47 2.00 12.49
N VAL A 27 3.04 3.10 11.96
CA VAL A 27 3.50 3.15 10.56
C VAL A 27 4.58 2.10 10.27
N ARG A 28 5.52 1.88 11.19
CA ARG A 28 6.57 0.85 11.04
C ARG A 28 6.00 -0.56 11.11
N SER A 29 4.97 -0.77 11.94
CA SER A 29 4.22 -2.03 11.98
C SER A 29 3.49 -2.28 10.66
N GLY A 30 2.82 -1.25 10.12
CA GLY A 30 2.14 -1.27 8.83
C GLY A 30 3.09 -1.63 7.69
N GLU A 31 4.26 -0.98 7.61
CA GLU A 31 5.27 -1.26 6.58
C GLU A 31 5.79 -2.70 6.62
N LYS A 32 6.11 -3.23 7.82
CA LYS A 32 6.58 -4.61 7.97
C LYS A 32 5.53 -5.63 7.56
N ASN A 33 4.26 -5.40 7.90
CA ASN A 33 3.19 -6.30 7.51
C ASN A 33 2.85 -6.17 6.02
N PHE A 34 2.92 -4.96 5.45
CA PHE A 34 2.81 -4.77 4.00
C PHE A 34 3.87 -5.57 3.24
N GLU A 35 5.13 -5.52 3.68
CA GLU A 35 6.21 -6.30 3.07
C GLU A 35 5.91 -7.81 3.10
N ARG A 36 5.46 -8.33 4.25
CA ARG A 36 5.08 -9.74 4.40
C ARG A 36 3.89 -10.12 3.52
N ALA A 37 2.91 -9.22 3.42
CA ALA A 37 1.74 -9.39 2.56
C ALA A 37 2.16 -9.45 1.09
N TRP A 38 2.99 -8.50 0.66
CA TRP A 38 3.49 -8.40 -0.70
C TRP A 38 4.29 -9.63 -1.11
N LYS A 39 5.23 -10.05 -0.24
CA LYS A 39 5.99 -11.29 -0.46
C LYS A 39 5.07 -12.49 -0.62
N SER A 40 4.07 -12.64 0.26
CA SER A 40 3.10 -13.73 0.23
C SER A 40 2.28 -13.71 -1.07
N LEU A 41 1.80 -12.53 -1.49
CA LEU A 41 1.05 -12.30 -2.73
C LEU A 41 1.87 -12.69 -3.97
N MET A 42 3.15 -12.30 -4.01
CA MET A 42 4.07 -12.63 -5.09
C MET A 42 4.41 -14.13 -5.13
N THR A 43 4.39 -14.81 -3.98
CA THR A 43 4.57 -16.28 -3.88
C THR A 43 3.27 -17.09 -3.98
N ARG A 44 2.15 -16.46 -4.38
CA ARG A 44 0.83 -17.10 -4.55
C ARG A 44 0.23 -17.70 -3.27
N ASN A 45 0.60 -17.18 -2.10
CA ASN A 45 -0.02 -17.54 -0.84
C ASN A 45 -1.07 -16.48 -0.47
N ALA A 46 -2.28 -16.63 -1.04
CA ALA A 46 -3.35 -15.65 -0.92
C ALA A 46 -3.84 -15.47 0.52
N ASP A 47 -4.03 -16.57 1.26
CA ASP A 47 -4.53 -16.52 2.64
C ASP A 47 -3.57 -15.75 3.57
N LYS A 48 -2.27 -16.05 3.50
CA LYS A 48 -1.27 -15.29 4.26
C LYS A 48 -1.18 -13.85 3.81
N ALA A 49 -1.27 -13.59 2.50
CA ALA A 49 -1.28 -12.23 1.98
C ALA A 49 -2.46 -11.43 2.56
N ALA A 50 -3.67 -11.99 2.57
CA ALA A 50 -4.85 -11.38 3.14
C ALA A 50 -4.69 -11.09 4.64
N GLN A 51 -4.19 -12.06 5.41
CA GLN A 51 -3.93 -11.87 6.85
C GLN A 51 -2.94 -10.70 7.10
N TYR A 52 -1.84 -10.67 6.36
CA TYR A 52 -0.83 -9.62 6.52
C TYR A 52 -1.34 -8.26 6.02
N PHE A 53 -2.12 -8.20 4.94
CA PHE A 53 -2.76 -6.96 4.50
C PHE A 53 -3.77 -6.44 5.52
N GLY A 54 -4.56 -7.31 6.16
CA GLY A 54 -5.45 -6.90 7.26
C GLY A 54 -4.67 -6.30 8.42
N THR A 55 -3.60 -6.97 8.86
CA THR A 55 -2.74 -6.45 9.95
C THR A 55 -2.06 -5.13 9.55
N ALA A 56 -1.62 -4.99 8.30
CA ALA A 56 -1.05 -3.76 7.79
C ALA A 56 -2.08 -2.62 7.73
N ALA A 57 -3.31 -2.91 7.29
CA ALA A 57 -4.41 -1.97 7.22
C ALA A 57 -4.75 -1.40 8.61
N ASP A 58 -4.83 -2.24 9.63
CA ASP A 58 -5.08 -1.79 11.01
C ASP A 58 -3.99 -0.85 11.52
N ALA A 59 -2.72 -1.23 11.34
CA ALA A 59 -1.59 -0.42 11.79
C ALA A 59 -1.47 0.91 11.02
N PHE A 60 -1.76 0.93 9.71
CA PHE A 60 -1.80 2.17 8.94
C PHE A 60 -3.00 3.05 9.30
N ALA A 61 -4.18 2.46 9.55
CA ALA A 61 -5.34 3.21 10.00
C ALA A 61 -5.07 3.89 11.36
N GLU A 62 -4.45 3.16 12.30
CA GLU A 62 -3.99 3.72 13.57
C GLU A 62 -2.99 4.88 13.35
N ALA A 63 -2.00 4.69 12.47
CA ALA A 63 -1.03 5.75 12.15
C ALA A 63 -1.69 7.01 11.55
N LEU A 64 -2.72 6.83 10.71
CA LEU A 64 -3.45 7.88 10.02
C LEU A 64 -4.47 8.60 10.89
N ALA A 65 -4.85 8.02 12.04
CA ALA A 65 -5.78 8.59 13.00
C ALA A 65 -5.13 9.63 13.94
N GLY A 66 -3.79 9.68 14.00
CA GLY A 66 -3.09 10.76 14.72
C GLY A 66 -3.44 12.12 14.11
N ASP A 67 -3.62 13.15 14.95
CA ASP A 67 -3.95 14.50 14.49
C ASP A 67 -2.89 15.54 14.94
N PRO A 68 -2.04 16.04 14.03
CA PRO A 68 -1.89 15.61 12.64
C PRO A 68 -1.15 14.25 12.54
N PRO A 69 -1.33 13.48 11.46
CA PRO A 69 -0.55 12.27 11.26
C PRO A 69 0.94 12.60 11.18
N SER A 70 1.78 11.70 11.69
CA SER A 70 3.23 11.92 11.71
C SER A 70 3.77 12.19 10.30
N ARG A 71 4.86 12.96 10.20
CA ARG A 71 5.52 13.25 8.91
C ARG A 71 5.80 11.97 8.13
N THR A 72 6.25 10.93 8.80
CA THR A 72 6.54 9.62 8.18
C THR A 72 5.29 8.98 7.59
N THR A 73 4.15 9.04 8.29
CA THR A 73 2.88 8.50 7.80
C THR A 73 2.41 9.21 6.53
N ARG A 74 2.70 10.51 6.41
CA ARG A 74 2.29 11.35 5.28
C ARG A 74 3.18 11.22 4.03
N PHE A 75 4.27 10.44 4.05
CA PHE A 75 5.03 10.17 2.83
C PHE A 75 4.15 9.42 1.81
N PRO A 76 4.15 9.79 0.51
CA PRO A 76 3.26 9.14 -0.46
C PRO A 76 3.45 7.64 -0.64
N SER A 77 4.67 7.14 -0.46
CA SER A 77 4.91 5.69 -0.40
C SER A 77 4.14 5.01 0.72
N ASN A 78 4.11 5.60 1.91
CA ASN A 78 3.37 5.06 3.05
C ASN A 78 1.86 5.21 2.89
N LEU A 79 1.39 6.34 2.34
CA LEU A 79 -0.03 6.52 2.00
C LEU A 79 -0.49 5.51 0.93
N THR A 80 0.37 5.19 -0.04
CA THR A 80 0.06 4.19 -1.07
C THR A 80 0.05 2.78 -0.49
N LYS A 81 1.04 2.40 0.33
CA LYS A 81 1.03 1.12 1.07
C LYS A 81 -0.22 1.00 1.95
N ALA A 82 -0.60 2.09 2.63
CA ALA A 82 -1.82 2.15 3.43
C ALA A 82 -3.05 1.92 2.57
N GLY A 83 -3.22 2.67 1.48
CA GLY A 83 -4.32 2.51 0.53
C GLY A 83 -4.44 1.11 -0.03
N MET A 84 -3.32 0.51 -0.48
CA MET A 84 -3.29 -0.88 -0.94
C MET A 84 -3.68 -1.87 0.15
N SER A 85 -3.17 -1.70 1.37
CA SER A 85 -3.49 -2.60 2.49
C SER A 85 -4.96 -2.53 2.86
N LEU A 86 -5.50 -1.30 2.96
CA LEU A 86 -6.91 -1.06 3.25
C LEU A 86 -7.81 -1.65 2.15
N TYR A 87 -7.41 -1.52 0.88
CA TYR A 87 -8.11 -2.13 -0.24
C TYR A 87 -8.18 -3.66 -0.13
N TYR A 88 -7.03 -4.33 0.04
CA TYR A 88 -6.98 -5.79 0.19
C TYR A 88 -7.68 -6.30 1.45
N ALA A 89 -7.84 -5.45 2.47
CA ALA A 89 -8.62 -5.72 3.67
C ALA A 89 -10.13 -5.45 3.51
N GLY A 90 -10.60 -5.03 2.32
CA GLY A 90 -12.01 -4.73 2.06
C GLY A 90 -12.48 -3.36 2.59
N ARG A 91 -11.57 -2.52 3.08
CA ARG A 91 -11.84 -1.21 3.68
C ARG A 91 -11.75 -0.10 2.63
N TYR A 92 -12.60 -0.18 1.61
CA TYR A 92 -12.49 0.63 0.39
C TYR A 92 -12.60 2.15 0.62
N LYS A 93 -13.49 2.59 1.51
CA LYS A 93 -13.62 4.02 1.85
C LYS A 93 -12.35 4.57 2.49
N GLU A 94 -11.79 3.83 3.45
CA GLU A 94 -10.55 4.21 4.12
C GLU A 94 -9.36 4.17 3.17
N SER A 95 -9.34 3.22 2.22
CA SER A 95 -8.35 3.21 1.14
C SER A 95 -8.39 4.51 0.33
N ILE A 96 -9.58 4.94 -0.10
CA ILE A 96 -9.78 6.21 -0.80
C ILE A 96 -9.31 7.39 0.05
N ASP A 97 -9.69 7.45 1.32
CA ASP A 97 -9.31 8.52 2.23
C ASP A 97 -7.79 8.60 2.44
N ALA A 98 -7.12 7.46 2.62
CA ALA A 98 -5.67 7.38 2.75
C ALA A 98 -4.99 7.86 1.46
N LEU A 99 -5.45 7.39 0.30
CA LEU A 99 -4.88 7.77 -0.98
C LEU A 99 -5.12 9.25 -1.28
N ASN A 100 -6.29 9.82 -0.96
CA ASN A 100 -6.60 11.25 -1.16
C ASN A 100 -5.68 12.21 -0.39
N ARG A 101 -4.93 11.71 0.62
CA ARG A 101 -3.91 12.51 1.32
C ARG A 101 -2.61 12.68 0.53
N ILE A 102 -2.43 11.98 -0.59
CA ILE A 102 -1.25 12.12 -1.45
C ILE A 102 -1.31 13.48 -2.17
N PRO A 103 -0.30 14.37 -1.99
CA PRO A 103 -0.28 15.69 -2.62
C PRO A 103 -0.34 15.62 -4.13
N GLU A 104 -0.97 16.60 -4.76
CA GLU A 104 -1.19 16.58 -6.21
C GLU A 104 0.10 16.57 -7.04
N ARG A 105 1.15 17.21 -6.54
CA ARG A 105 2.47 17.24 -7.20
C ARG A 105 3.24 15.92 -7.11
N GLU A 106 2.77 14.99 -6.28
CA GLU A 106 3.36 13.64 -6.09
C GLU A 106 2.44 12.57 -6.71
N LYS A 107 1.58 12.98 -7.67
CA LYS A 107 0.62 12.14 -8.40
C LYS A 107 1.25 11.13 -9.36
N ASP A 108 2.57 11.10 -9.55
CA ASP A 108 3.28 10.15 -10.44
C ASP A 108 3.23 8.68 -9.97
N MET A 109 2.34 8.38 -9.04
CA MET A 109 2.10 7.07 -8.48
C MET A 109 0.86 6.44 -9.11
N TRP A 110 1.09 5.69 -10.18
CA TRP A 110 0.02 4.98 -10.88
C TRP A 110 -0.75 4.01 -9.97
N GLU A 111 -0.11 3.41 -8.95
CA GLU A 111 -0.82 2.56 -7.99
C GLU A 111 -1.84 3.36 -7.19
N ALA A 112 -1.54 4.59 -6.79
CA ALA A 112 -2.49 5.39 -6.04
C ALA A 112 -3.74 5.68 -6.89
N ALA A 113 -3.57 6.00 -8.18
CA ALA A 113 -4.70 6.16 -9.11
C ALA A 113 -5.48 4.86 -9.29
N LEU A 114 -4.78 3.74 -9.53
CA LEU A 114 -5.37 2.42 -9.72
C LEU A 114 -6.19 2.00 -8.48
N TYR A 115 -5.59 2.01 -7.29
CA TYR A 115 -6.28 1.53 -6.08
C TYR A 115 -7.41 2.46 -5.61
N ARG A 116 -7.38 3.76 -5.98
CA ARG A 116 -8.58 4.62 -5.87
C ARG A 116 -9.68 4.12 -6.80
N ALA A 117 -9.38 3.91 -8.09
CA ALA A 117 -10.35 3.41 -9.06
C ALA A 117 -10.96 2.08 -8.64
N LEU A 118 -10.13 1.13 -8.22
CA LEU A 118 -10.56 -0.18 -7.73
C LEU A 118 -11.48 -0.05 -6.51
N SER A 119 -11.13 0.81 -5.55
CA SER A 119 -11.95 1.06 -4.37
C SER A 119 -13.32 1.65 -4.73
N TYR A 120 -13.38 2.59 -5.67
CA TYR A 120 -14.65 3.13 -6.18
C TYR A 120 -15.46 2.06 -6.92
N GLY A 121 -14.80 1.22 -7.73
CA GLY A 121 -15.44 0.10 -8.42
C GLY A 121 -16.09 -0.89 -7.46
N ARG A 122 -15.39 -1.24 -6.37
CA ARG A 122 -15.92 -2.09 -5.27
C ARG A 122 -17.08 -1.45 -4.52
N LEU A 123 -17.15 -0.12 -4.48
CA LEU A 123 -18.26 0.63 -3.91
C LEU A 123 -19.40 0.87 -4.91
N GLY A 124 -19.26 0.43 -6.18
CA GLY A 124 -20.24 0.62 -7.23
C GLY A 124 -20.24 2.02 -7.87
N ASP A 125 -19.28 2.88 -7.53
CA ASP A 125 -19.17 4.23 -8.08
C ASP A 125 -18.47 4.21 -9.44
N ARG A 126 -19.28 4.03 -10.50
CA ARG A 126 -18.82 3.95 -11.89
C ARG A 126 -18.09 5.21 -12.33
N GLU A 127 -18.63 6.39 -12.04
CA GLU A 127 -18.07 7.66 -12.54
C GLU A 127 -16.68 7.91 -11.93
N ALA A 128 -16.56 7.73 -10.62
CA ALA A 128 -15.27 7.90 -9.96
C ALA A 128 -14.25 6.84 -10.40
N MET A 129 -14.68 5.58 -10.61
CA MET A 129 -13.82 4.54 -11.15
C MET A 129 -13.27 4.94 -12.53
N VAL A 130 -14.13 5.32 -13.48
CA VAL A 130 -13.72 5.76 -14.83
C VAL A 130 -12.75 6.92 -14.77
N ARG A 131 -13.04 7.94 -13.94
CA ARG A 131 -12.17 9.11 -13.75
C ARG A 131 -10.76 8.71 -13.32
N TRP A 132 -10.64 7.81 -12.33
CA TRP A 132 -9.33 7.40 -11.80
C TRP A 132 -8.59 6.43 -12.73
N LEU A 133 -9.30 5.63 -13.53
CA LEU A 133 -8.68 4.80 -14.57
C LEU A 133 -8.08 5.63 -15.71
N ASN A 134 -8.75 6.72 -16.12
CA ASN A 134 -8.18 7.66 -17.08
C ASN A 134 -6.90 8.32 -16.53
N ILE A 135 -6.93 8.78 -15.27
CA ILE A 135 -5.72 9.31 -14.60
C ILE A 135 -4.61 8.26 -14.57
N TYR A 136 -4.92 6.99 -14.30
CA TYR A 136 -3.94 5.91 -14.34
C TYR A 136 -3.28 5.78 -15.73
N LEU A 137 -4.07 5.81 -16.81
CA LEU A 137 -3.55 5.73 -18.18
C LEU A 137 -2.69 6.94 -18.56
N ASP A 138 -3.07 8.14 -18.10
CA ASP A 138 -2.28 9.36 -18.32
C ASP A 138 -0.91 9.30 -17.64
N LEU A 139 -0.85 8.72 -16.43
CA LEU A 139 0.38 8.59 -15.66
C LEU A 139 1.32 7.50 -16.20
N TYR A 140 0.78 6.36 -16.62
CA TYR A 140 1.58 5.18 -16.96
C TYR A 140 0.92 4.33 -18.06
N PRO A 141 0.96 4.79 -19.32
CA PRO A 141 0.29 4.09 -20.43
C PRO A 141 0.98 2.79 -20.87
N SER A 142 2.16 2.47 -20.32
CA SER A 142 3.07 1.45 -20.85
C SER A 142 3.21 0.18 -19.99
N GLN A 143 2.28 -0.09 -19.06
CA GLN A 143 2.25 -1.36 -18.33
C GLN A 143 1.65 -2.44 -19.25
N PRO A 144 2.45 -3.38 -19.82
CA PRO A 144 2.04 -4.20 -20.95
C PRO A 144 0.82 -5.10 -20.67
N ILE A 145 0.65 -5.53 -19.41
CA ILE A 145 -0.50 -6.34 -19.00
C ILE A 145 -1.62 -5.43 -18.52
N LEU A 146 -1.33 -4.53 -17.59
CA LEU A 146 -2.36 -3.77 -16.89
C LEU A 146 -3.01 -2.69 -17.75
N SER A 147 -2.25 -1.92 -18.54
CA SER A 147 -2.81 -0.82 -19.35
C SER A 147 -3.80 -1.32 -20.40
N SER A 148 -3.54 -2.49 -21.01
CA SER A 148 -4.47 -3.10 -21.96
C SER A 148 -5.78 -3.56 -21.31
N GLU A 149 -5.71 -4.07 -20.08
CA GLU A 149 -6.91 -4.43 -19.33
C GLU A 149 -7.69 -3.20 -18.88
N VAL A 150 -7.00 -2.14 -18.44
CA VAL A 150 -7.67 -0.88 -18.08
C VAL A 150 -8.45 -0.32 -19.26
N GLN A 151 -7.88 -0.27 -20.46
CA GLN A 151 -8.61 0.19 -21.64
C GLN A 151 -9.85 -0.66 -21.92
N ARG A 152 -9.73 -1.99 -21.86
CA ARG A 152 -10.87 -2.90 -22.07
C ARG A 152 -11.98 -2.65 -21.05
N GLN A 153 -11.63 -2.46 -19.78
CA GLN A 153 -12.61 -2.22 -18.72
C GLN A 153 -13.23 -0.83 -18.84
N LEU A 154 -12.49 0.19 -19.28
CA LEU A 154 -13.05 1.50 -19.61
C LEU A 154 -14.12 1.39 -20.72
N ASP A 155 -13.81 0.73 -21.84
CA ASP A 155 -14.77 0.51 -22.93
C ASP A 155 -16.04 -0.23 -22.43
N GLY A 156 -15.85 -1.22 -21.55
CA GLY A 156 -16.93 -1.97 -20.91
C GLY A 156 -17.79 -1.11 -19.96
N LEU A 157 -17.15 -0.22 -19.19
CA LEU A 157 -17.83 0.68 -18.27
C LEU A 157 -18.62 1.76 -19.03
N ASP A 158 -18.06 2.28 -20.12
CA ASP A 158 -18.68 3.32 -20.95
C ASP A 158 -19.88 2.78 -21.74
N SER A 159 -19.76 1.56 -22.29
CA SER A 159 -20.86 0.88 -22.98
C SER A 159 -21.93 0.30 -22.04
N GLY A 160 -21.67 0.29 -20.73
CA GLY A 160 -22.54 -0.35 -19.73
C GLY A 160 -22.50 -1.88 -19.72
N SER A 161 -21.63 -2.50 -20.53
CA SER A 161 -21.47 -3.96 -20.60
C SER A 161 -20.69 -4.55 -19.41
N ALA A 162 -19.95 -3.72 -18.67
CA ALA A 162 -19.29 -4.08 -17.42
C ALA A 162 -19.94 -3.38 -16.21
N ALA A 163 -20.14 -4.14 -15.13
CA ALA A 163 -20.45 -3.58 -13.81
C ALA A 163 -19.14 -3.12 -13.12
N PRO A 164 -19.15 -2.03 -12.33
CA PRO A 164 -17.94 -1.51 -11.68
C PRO A 164 -17.21 -2.54 -10.81
N ASP A 165 -17.95 -3.35 -10.05
CA ASP A 165 -17.34 -4.40 -9.22
C ASP A 165 -16.67 -5.51 -10.05
N ALA A 166 -17.33 -5.94 -11.14
CA ALA A 166 -16.76 -6.92 -12.06
C ALA A 166 -15.49 -6.38 -12.76
N ALA A 167 -15.52 -5.12 -13.18
CA ALA A 167 -14.36 -4.45 -13.75
C ALA A 167 -13.20 -4.35 -12.74
N ALA A 168 -13.49 -4.00 -11.47
CA ALA A 168 -12.48 -3.96 -10.43
C ALA A 168 -11.88 -5.36 -10.15
N ALA A 169 -12.67 -6.43 -10.24
CA ALA A 169 -12.18 -7.81 -10.10
C ALA A 169 -11.24 -8.23 -11.24
N ALA A 170 -11.58 -7.88 -12.49
CA ALA A 170 -10.70 -8.14 -13.63
C ALA A 170 -9.37 -7.36 -13.54
N LEU A 171 -9.45 -6.11 -13.08
CA LEU A 171 -8.27 -5.25 -12.90
C LEU A 171 -7.37 -5.71 -11.76
N ASP A 172 -7.92 -6.21 -10.65
CA ASP A 172 -7.13 -6.81 -9.56
C ASP A 172 -6.25 -7.95 -10.06
N ASP A 173 -6.83 -8.88 -10.80
CA ASP A 173 -6.11 -10.03 -11.34
C ASP A 173 -5.00 -9.57 -12.31
N SER A 174 -5.32 -8.62 -13.18
CA SER A 174 -4.34 -8.03 -14.12
C SER A 174 -3.23 -7.24 -13.43
N ALA A 175 -3.54 -6.52 -12.34
CA ALA A 175 -2.55 -5.82 -11.55
C ALA A 175 -1.59 -6.82 -10.89
N ILE A 176 -2.09 -7.88 -10.28
CA ILE A 176 -1.26 -8.95 -9.69
C ILE A 176 -0.37 -9.60 -10.76
N LYS A 177 -0.91 -9.88 -11.95
CA LYS A 177 -0.13 -10.39 -13.09
C LYS A 177 0.98 -9.42 -13.51
N GLN A 178 0.69 -8.13 -13.60
CA GLN A 178 1.66 -7.09 -13.93
C GLN A 178 2.78 -7.03 -12.87
N PHE A 179 2.45 -6.97 -11.58
CA PHE A 179 3.45 -6.94 -10.51
C PHE A 179 4.36 -8.18 -10.53
N ARG A 180 3.79 -9.38 -10.74
CA ARG A 180 4.57 -10.60 -10.89
C ARG A 180 5.48 -10.56 -12.11
N ASN A 181 4.98 -10.07 -13.23
CA ASN A 181 5.78 -9.90 -14.44
C ASN A 181 6.97 -8.95 -14.19
N ASN A 182 6.73 -7.80 -13.56
CA ASN A 182 7.79 -6.84 -13.22
C ASN A 182 8.88 -7.48 -12.35
N VAL A 183 8.47 -8.21 -11.31
CA VAL A 183 9.36 -8.96 -10.43
C VAL A 183 10.19 -10.00 -11.19
N LEU A 184 9.59 -10.74 -12.11
CA LEU A 184 10.27 -11.79 -12.88
C LEU A 184 11.21 -11.23 -13.96
N VAL A 185 10.82 -10.15 -14.63
CA VAL A 185 11.63 -9.49 -15.67
C VAL A 185 12.84 -8.80 -15.04
N LYS A 186 12.66 -8.09 -13.92
CA LYS A 186 13.77 -7.40 -13.24
C LYS A 186 14.82 -8.34 -12.66
N GLN A 187 14.45 -9.57 -12.28
CA GLN A 187 15.43 -10.60 -11.92
C GLN A 187 16.36 -11.00 -13.08
N LYS A 188 16.04 -10.66 -14.34
CA LYS A 188 16.77 -11.09 -15.54
C LYS A 188 17.63 -10.01 -16.21
N GLY A 189 17.64 -8.77 -15.73
CA GLY A 189 18.41 -7.69 -16.37
C GLY A 189 18.35 -6.34 -15.63
N SER A 190 19.52 -5.72 -15.47
CA SER A 190 19.82 -4.46 -14.77
C SER A 190 18.92 -3.27 -15.14
N LEU A 191 18.61 -2.42 -14.15
CA LEU A 191 18.94 -0.98 -14.18
C LEU A 191 18.62 -0.32 -12.83
N ALA A 192 19.61 0.44 -12.33
CA ALA A 192 19.53 1.35 -11.21
C ALA A 192 18.59 2.52 -11.56
N GLY A 193 17.37 2.46 -11.05
CA GLY A 193 16.44 3.59 -11.03
C GLY A 193 16.11 3.99 -9.60
N PRO A 194 15.40 5.12 -9.39
CA PRO A 194 14.94 5.57 -8.07
C PRO A 194 13.98 4.60 -7.37
N GLU A 195 13.51 3.57 -8.09
CA GLU A 195 12.67 2.47 -7.61
C GLU A 195 13.46 1.18 -7.38
N ASN A 196 14.74 1.29 -7.07
CA ASN A 196 15.54 0.16 -6.63
C ASN A 196 14.92 -0.52 -5.39
N CYS A 197 15.42 -1.69 -5.05
CA CYS A 197 14.88 -2.48 -3.95
C CYS A 197 15.01 -1.81 -2.57
N ASN A 198 15.79 -0.74 -2.38
CA ASN A 198 15.81 0.03 -1.13
C ASN A 198 15.04 1.36 -1.23
N GLY A 199 14.41 1.63 -2.37
CA GLY A 199 13.69 2.86 -2.66
C GLY A 199 12.27 2.87 -2.09
N ALA A 200 11.63 4.04 -2.19
CA ALA A 200 10.31 4.29 -1.63
C ALA A 200 9.19 3.45 -2.28
N PHE A 201 9.42 2.87 -3.46
CA PHE A 201 8.43 2.14 -4.28
C PHE A 201 8.93 0.75 -4.73
N TRP A 202 9.81 0.12 -3.95
CA TRP A 202 10.45 -1.16 -4.29
C TRP A 202 9.47 -2.26 -4.72
N TRP A 203 8.24 -2.28 -4.20
CA TRP A 203 7.25 -3.33 -4.49
C TRP A 203 6.84 -3.39 -5.96
N ARG A 204 7.05 -2.32 -6.74
CA ARG A 204 6.83 -2.29 -8.19
C ARG A 204 7.63 -3.35 -8.94
N ASN A 205 8.83 -3.67 -8.43
CA ASN A 205 9.86 -4.42 -9.13
C ASN A 205 10.45 -5.57 -8.30
N TYR A 206 10.19 -5.62 -6.98
CA TYR A 206 10.83 -6.56 -6.05
C TYR A 206 9.82 -7.22 -5.12
N ARG A 207 10.14 -8.43 -4.62
CA ARG A 207 9.30 -9.19 -3.67
C ARG A 207 9.45 -8.73 -2.22
N ALA A 208 10.58 -8.10 -1.89
CA ALA A 208 10.91 -7.52 -0.59
C ALA A 208 11.96 -6.42 -0.81
N PRO A 209 12.14 -5.48 0.15
CA PRO A 209 13.26 -4.55 0.12
C PRO A 209 14.60 -5.30 0.15
N CYS A 210 15.64 -4.71 -0.45
CA CYS A 210 16.99 -5.26 -0.29
C CYS A 210 17.51 -5.03 1.13
N THR A 211 18.30 -5.98 1.63
CA THR A 211 19.09 -5.79 2.84
C THR A 211 20.46 -5.22 2.46
N GLN A 212 21.02 -4.29 3.24
CA GLN A 212 22.37 -3.72 2.98
C GLN A 212 23.44 -4.79 2.71
N LYS A 213 23.39 -5.93 3.40
CA LYS A 213 24.31 -7.05 3.21
C LYS A 213 24.41 -7.58 1.77
N GLN A 214 23.35 -7.43 0.96
CA GLN A 214 23.36 -7.91 -0.43
C GLN A 214 24.28 -7.10 -1.36
N PHE A 215 24.82 -5.97 -0.88
CA PHE A 215 25.75 -5.12 -1.62
C PHE A 215 27.15 -5.05 -0.98
N GLU A 216 27.39 -5.77 0.12
CA GLU A 216 28.71 -5.82 0.79
C GLU A 216 29.59 -6.97 0.29
N ASP A 217 29.00 -7.91 -0.47
CA ASP A 217 29.65 -9.12 -1.00
C ASP A 217 29.95 -9.04 -2.52
N GLU A 218 29.78 -7.88 -3.15
CA GLU A 218 30.12 -7.58 -4.56
C GLU A 218 31.36 -6.67 -4.66
#